data_AF-A0A0Q5ALK3-F1
#
_entry.id   AF-A0A0Q5ALK3-F1
#
_cell.length_a   1.000
_cell.length_b   1.000
_cell.length_c   1.000
_cell.angle_alpha   90.00
_cell.angle_beta   90.00
_cell.angle_gamma   90.00
#
_symmetry.space_group_name_H-M   'P 1'
#
loop_
_entity.id
_entity.type
_entity.pdbx_description
1 polymer ?
#
loop_
_entity_poly.entity_id
_entity_poly.type
_entity_poly.pdbx_seq_one_letter_code
_entity_poly.pdbx_strand_id
1 'polypeptide(L)'
;MPHADLVLTGGPVFTADAVRSRASAVAVVDGLIAAVGHDVADWIGPRTEVVDLAGRMLVPGFQDAHVHPVWGGFDMMRCWVGDGATSSDYLATIADYSARHPDEAWILGGGWSMSAFPGGTPTAAALDGIVADRPAFLTNADGHGAWVNSAALRRAGIDRDTPDPADGRIERLADGSPSGTLHEGAMEAVRRLLPASTDEQMRQALLLGQRYLHSHGVTGWQDAIIGSYGDVGDPGPAYVRAAEAGELTARVRGAIWWDRARGVEQIPELIEKRERWTAGRFAATSIKIMQDGVAENFTAAMLDPYLDGHGGHTHNDGLSMVDPAVLNEAVPLLDAAGFQVHFHAIGDRAVRECLDAVEHAIAANGRLGNRHHIAHLQVVHPDDVPRFRQLGVAANLQMLWAALEPQMVELTLPFLAEERAAWQYPFGDLQRSGAVLAAGSDWSVSTPDPLAAIHVAVNRISAPSERGAAGKYDVFLPEQRIDLATALTAYTAGSAWVNGVEAVSGSIEVGKEADLVVLDRDPFALDPLEIGQTRVLETFVAGTRVHTAPERTTS
;
A
#
# COMPACT_ATOMS: atom_id res chain seq x y z
N MET A 1 7.71 -21.55 37.79
CA MET A 1 6.90 -20.83 36.77
C MET A 1 7.05 -21.58 35.46
N PRO A 2 6.08 -21.54 34.53
CA PRO A 2 6.34 -22.08 33.20
C PRO A 2 7.55 -21.35 32.60
N HIS A 3 8.49 -22.11 32.03
CA HIS A 3 9.60 -21.54 31.26
C HIS A 3 9.05 -21.04 29.91
N ALA A 4 9.73 -20.05 29.32
CA ALA A 4 9.38 -19.53 28.00
C ALA A 4 9.62 -20.55 26.89
N ASP A 5 8.83 -20.47 25.83
CA ASP A 5 9.06 -21.20 24.58
C ASP A 5 10.17 -20.53 23.77
N LEU A 6 10.18 -19.20 23.75
CA LEU A 6 11.14 -18.35 23.05
C LEU A 6 11.62 -17.21 23.96
N VAL A 7 12.92 -16.94 23.96
CA VAL A 7 13.54 -15.76 24.57
C VAL A 7 14.41 -15.08 23.54
N LEU A 8 14.21 -13.77 23.35
CA LEU A 8 15.08 -12.91 22.54
C LEU A 8 15.84 -11.99 23.49
N THR A 9 17.17 -11.98 23.42
CA THR A 9 18.03 -11.24 24.36
C THR A 9 19.35 -10.81 23.72
N GLY A 10 20.16 -9.99 24.40
CA GLY A 10 21.49 -9.61 23.93
C GLY A 10 21.53 -8.41 22.97
N GLY A 11 20.44 -7.65 22.85
CA GLY A 11 20.34 -6.49 21.97
C GLY A 11 19.23 -5.51 22.36
N PRO A 12 19.19 -4.29 21.77
CA PRO A 12 18.17 -3.29 22.08
C PRO A 12 16.77 -3.70 21.59
N VAL A 13 15.75 -3.34 22.35
CA VAL A 13 14.32 -3.57 22.03
C VAL A 13 13.59 -2.23 22.00
N PHE A 14 12.94 -1.91 20.88
CA PHE A 14 11.95 -0.83 20.79
C PHE A 14 10.55 -1.41 21.02
N THR A 15 9.85 -0.93 22.04
CA THR A 15 8.56 -1.53 22.42
C THR A 15 7.37 -0.94 21.67
N ALA A 16 7.48 0.29 21.16
CA ALA A 16 6.37 1.07 20.60
C ALA A 16 5.18 1.28 21.57
N ASP A 17 5.39 1.13 22.88
CA ASP A 17 4.37 1.48 23.88
C ASP A 17 4.12 3.00 23.93
N ALA A 18 3.13 3.43 24.72
CA ALA A 18 2.74 4.84 24.81
C ALA A 18 3.89 5.79 25.21
N VAL A 19 4.91 5.30 25.91
CA VAL A 19 6.10 6.06 26.32
C VAL A 19 7.34 5.74 25.49
N ARG A 20 7.20 4.87 24.48
CA ARG A 20 8.23 4.36 23.57
C ARG A 20 9.45 3.81 24.31
N SER A 21 9.20 2.98 25.31
CA SER A 21 10.24 2.42 26.20
C SER A 21 11.32 1.61 25.47
N ARG A 22 12.45 1.39 26.15
CA ARG A 22 13.56 0.55 25.70
C ARG A 22 13.74 -0.62 26.65
N ALA A 23 13.95 -1.80 26.11
CA ALA A 23 14.29 -3.01 26.85
C ALA A 23 15.50 -3.70 26.18
N SER A 24 15.96 -4.82 26.74
CA SER A 24 17.02 -5.63 26.14
C SER A 24 16.72 -7.13 26.08
N ALA A 25 15.54 -7.54 26.53
CA ALA A 25 15.07 -8.92 26.41
C ALA A 25 13.54 -9.04 26.43
N VAL A 26 13.04 -10.08 25.76
CA VAL A 26 11.62 -10.46 25.68
C VAL A 26 11.50 -11.97 25.87
N ALA A 27 10.55 -12.41 26.70
CA ALA A 27 10.20 -13.82 26.87
C ALA A 27 8.77 -14.08 26.38
N VAL A 28 8.58 -15.20 25.68
CA VAL A 28 7.32 -15.58 25.03
C VAL A 28 6.86 -16.95 25.53
N VAL A 29 5.58 -17.07 25.88
CA VAL A 29 4.91 -18.31 26.30
C VAL A 29 3.62 -18.44 25.52
N ASP A 30 3.39 -19.58 24.88
CA ASP A 30 2.19 -19.89 24.10
C ASP A 30 1.84 -18.80 23.08
N GLY A 31 2.88 -18.23 22.45
CA GLY A 31 2.77 -17.16 21.45
C GLY A 31 2.47 -15.76 22.00
N LEU A 32 2.40 -15.60 23.32
CA LEU A 32 2.17 -14.32 24.01
C LEU A 32 3.44 -13.83 24.71
N ILE A 33 3.64 -12.52 24.71
CA ILE A 33 4.72 -11.87 25.45
C ILE A 33 4.46 -12.01 26.95
N ALA A 34 5.31 -12.75 27.65
CA ALA A 34 5.19 -13.04 29.07
C ALA A 34 6.04 -12.10 29.94
N ALA A 35 7.16 -11.60 29.42
CA ALA A 35 8.00 -10.62 30.09
C ALA A 35 8.76 -9.74 29.08
N VAL A 36 8.97 -8.48 29.48
CA VAL A 36 9.78 -7.47 28.77
C VAL A 36 10.65 -6.78 29.81
N GLY A 37 11.97 -6.69 29.56
CA GLY A 37 12.86 -6.06 30.53
C GLY A 37 14.33 -6.12 30.13
N HIS A 38 15.21 -5.93 31.13
CA HIS A 38 16.65 -6.01 30.92
C HIS A 38 17.22 -7.40 31.12
N ASP A 39 16.58 -8.18 31.99
CA ASP A 39 16.94 -9.56 32.30
C ASP A 39 15.66 -10.40 32.36
N VAL A 40 15.65 -11.50 31.61
CA VAL A 40 14.58 -12.50 31.59
C VAL A 40 15.16 -13.92 31.77
N ALA A 41 16.37 -14.05 32.33
CA ALA A 41 17.07 -15.33 32.46
C ALA A 41 16.25 -16.37 33.26
N ASP A 42 15.44 -15.94 34.23
CA ASP A 42 14.55 -16.80 35.01
C ASP A 42 13.47 -17.50 34.15
N TRP A 43 13.19 -16.99 32.95
CA TRP A 43 12.27 -17.61 32.00
C TRP A 43 12.91 -18.72 31.17
N ILE A 44 14.25 -18.81 31.13
CA ILE A 44 14.97 -19.80 30.31
C ILE A 44 14.96 -21.16 31.01
N GLY A 45 14.45 -22.17 30.30
CA GLY A 45 14.45 -23.56 30.72
C GLY A 45 15.06 -24.49 29.67
N PRO A 46 15.09 -25.81 29.94
CA PRO A 46 15.75 -26.79 29.06
C PRO A 46 15.18 -26.91 27.64
N ARG A 47 13.98 -26.35 27.38
CA ARG A 47 13.30 -26.39 26.08
C ARG A 47 13.11 -25.01 25.45
N THR A 48 13.58 -23.96 26.12
CA THR A 48 13.45 -22.59 25.63
C THR A 48 14.38 -22.39 24.44
N GLU A 49 13.84 -21.95 23.32
CA GLU A 49 14.64 -21.41 22.23
C GLU A 49 15.17 -20.04 22.65
N VAL A 50 16.49 -19.86 22.60
CA VAL A 50 17.13 -18.57 22.92
C VAL A 50 17.71 -18.00 21.64
N VAL A 51 17.16 -16.86 21.21
CA VAL A 51 17.66 -16.06 20.09
C VAL A 51 18.55 -14.96 20.66
N ASP A 52 19.86 -15.10 20.45
CA ASP A 52 20.83 -14.05 20.75
C ASP A 52 20.81 -13.00 19.63
N LEU A 53 20.35 -11.80 19.98
CA LEU A 53 20.32 -10.66 19.10
C LEU A 53 21.74 -10.18 18.76
N ALA A 54 22.76 -10.50 19.54
CA ALA A 54 24.16 -10.12 19.30
C ALA A 54 24.35 -8.61 19.02
N GLY A 55 23.67 -7.78 19.82
CA GLY A 55 23.66 -6.32 19.68
C GLY A 55 22.69 -5.77 18.62
N ARG A 56 21.99 -6.65 17.89
CA ARG A 56 20.99 -6.26 16.88
C ARG A 56 19.67 -5.87 17.52
N MET A 57 18.83 -5.19 16.75
CA MET A 57 17.60 -4.59 17.29
C MET A 57 16.38 -5.49 17.10
N LEU A 58 15.56 -5.56 18.15
CA LEU A 58 14.21 -6.11 18.12
C LEU A 58 13.18 -4.97 18.06
N VAL A 59 12.21 -5.08 17.15
CA VAL A 59 11.07 -4.17 17.04
C VAL A 59 9.76 -4.98 16.99
N PRO A 60 8.58 -4.36 17.23
CA PRO A 60 7.32 -5.04 17.00
C PRO A 60 7.20 -5.41 15.52
N GLY A 61 6.47 -6.48 15.23
CA GLY A 61 5.99 -6.83 13.90
C GLY A 61 5.44 -5.60 13.18
N PHE A 62 5.95 -5.29 11.98
CA PHE A 62 5.39 -4.22 11.18
C PHE A 62 3.95 -4.59 10.79
N GLN A 63 3.09 -3.59 10.72
CA GLN A 63 1.74 -3.70 10.18
C GLN A 63 1.56 -2.69 9.07
N ASP A 64 1.09 -3.18 7.93
CA ASP A 64 0.85 -2.36 6.74
C ASP A 64 -0.63 -1.96 6.68
N ALA A 65 -0.94 -0.68 6.88
CA ALA A 65 -2.32 -0.18 6.86
C ALA A 65 -2.89 0.02 5.44
N HIS A 66 -2.12 -0.25 4.38
CA HIS A 66 -2.59 -0.14 3.00
C HIS A 66 -1.71 -0.95 2.06
N VAL A 67 -2.20 -2.11 1.64
CA VAL A 67 -1.46 -3.00 0.73
C VAL A 67 -2.45 -3.83 -0.10
N HIS A 68 -1.98 -4.42 -1.20
CA HIS A 68 -2.74 -5.29 -2.09
C HIS A 68 -2.08 -6.67 -2.25
N PRO A 69 -2.03 -7.52 -1.20
CA PRO A 69 -1.15 -8.68 -1.18
C PRO A 69 -1.50 -9.75 -2.21
N VAL A 70 -2.78 -9.89 -2.54
CA VAL A 70 -3.23 -10.83 -3.57
C VAL A 70 -2.80 -10.34 -4.96
N TRP A 71 -2.93 -9.03 -5.24
CA TRP A 71 -2.43 -8.45 -6.50
C TRP A 71 -0.91 -8.58 -6.61
N GLY A 72 -0.16 -8.20 -5.58
CA GLY A 72 1.29 -8.40 -5.58
C GLY A 72 1.70 -9.87 -5.73
N GLY A 73 0.92 -10.79 -5.17
CA GLY A 73 1.07 -12.22 -5.42
C GLY A 73 0.85 -12.63 -6.88
N PHE A 74 -0.16 -12.07 -7.55
CA PHE A 74 -0.38 -12.28 -8.98
C PHE A 74 0.72 -11.67 -9.82
N ASP A 75 1.22 -10.49 -9.47
CA ASP A 75 2.34 -9.85 -10.14
C ASP A 75 3.57 -10.76 -10.12
N MET A 76 3.86 -11.37 -8.97
CA MET A 76 4.95 -12.35 -8.82
C MET A 76 4.69 -13.67 -9.58
N MET A 77 3.44 -14.00 -9.91
CA MET A 77 3.07 -15.19 -10.68
C MET A 77 3.03 -14.95 -12.19
N ARG A 78 2.94 -13.68 -12.61
CA ARG A 78 2.74 -13.25 -14.00
C ARG A 78 4.02 -12.62 -14.58
N CYS A 79 3.92 -11.99 -15.74
CA CYS A 79 5.04 -11.27 -16.35
C CYS A 79 5.33 -9.95 -15.62
N TRP A 80 5.97 -10.02 -14.46
CA TRP A 80 6.46 -8.83 -13.75
C TRP A 80 7.64 -8.19 -14.49
N VAL A 81 7.51 -6.92 -14.86
CA VAL A 81 8.59 -6.16 -15.49
C VAL A 81 9.17 -5.07 -14.59
N GLY A 82 8.64 -4.88 -13.39
CA GLY A 82 9.04 -3.79 -12.48
C GLY A 82 10.48 -3.84 -11.97
N ASP A 83 11.23 -4.90 -12.31
CA ASP A 83 12.68 -4.93 -12.11
C ASP A 83 13.47 -4.14 -13.19
N GLY A 84 12.90 -3.87 -14.36
CA GLY A 84 13.54 -3.12 -15.43
C GLY A 84 13.57 -1.61 -15.16
N ALA A 85 14.55 -0.91 -15.75
CA ALA A 85 14.66 0.55 -15.64
C ALA A 85 14.28 1.28 -16.94
N THR A 86 14.27 0.56 -18.06
CA THR A 86 14.03 1.13 -19.38
C THR A 86 12.98 0.33 -20.15
N SER A 87 12.37 0.98 -21.15
CA SER A 87 11.49 0.29 -22.11
C SER A 87 12.13 -0.94 -22.74
N SER A 88 13.45 -0.94 -22.97
CA SER A 88 14.18 -2.08 -23.52
C SER A 88 14.27 -3.25 -22.54
N ASP A 89 14.46 -2.98 -21.24
CA ASP A 89 14.49 -4.03 -20.20
C ASP A 89 13.11 -4.71 -20.08
N TYR A 90 12.05 -3.91 -20.13
CA TYR A 90 10.67 -4.41 -20.08
C TYR A 90 10.38 -5.31 -21.27
N LEU A 91 10.69 -4.84 -22.48
CA LEU A 91 10.54 -5.61 -23.72
C LEU A 91 11.31 -6.93 -23.68
N ALA A 92 12.56 -6.94 -23.21
CA ALA A 92 13.35 -8.16 -23.04
C ALA A 92 12.70 -9.15 -22.06
N THR A 93 12.19 -8.65 -20.92
CA THR A 93 11.52 -9.48 -19.91
C THR A 93 10.24 -10.10 -20.46
N ILE A 94 9.45 -9.32 -21.19
CA ILE A 94 8.22 -9.79 -21.86
C ILE A 94 8.54 -10.85 -22.91
N ALA A 95 9.61 -10.67 -23.69
CA ALA A 95 10.04 -11.65 -24.68
C ALA A 95 10.43 -12.99 -24.04
N ASP A 96 11.21 -12.95 -22.96
CA ASP A 96 11.64 -14.14 -22.23
C ASP A 96 10.46 -14.85 -21.55
N TYR A 97 9.57 -14.10 -20.90
CA TYR A 97 8.35 -14.66 -20.31
C TYR A 97 7.48 -15.34 -21.37
N SER A 98 7.23 -14.64 -22.48
CA SER A 98 6.47 -15.12 -23.64
C SER A 98 7.02 -16.45 -24.16
N ALA A 99 8.35 -16.58 -24.28
CA ALA A 99 9.00 -17.80 -24.75
C ALA A 99 8.93 -18.97 -23.74
N ARG A 100 8.99 -18.68 -22.44
CA ARG A 100 8.87 -19.69 -21.36
C ARG A 100 7.45 -20.19 -21.14
N HIS A 101 6.44 -19.44 -21.59
CA HIS A 101 5.02 -19.75 -21.39
C HIS A 101 4.28 -19.79 -22.74
N PRO A 102 4.61 -20.73 -23.64
CA PRO A 102 4.04 -20.77 -24.99
C PRO A 102 2.55 -21.13 -25.01
N ASP A 103 2.07 -21.84 -23.98
CA ASP A 103 0.68 -22.34 -23.90
C ASP A 103 -0.29 -21.34 -23.26
N GLU A 104 0.21 -20.21 -22.74
CA GLU A 104 -0.64 -19.15 -22.19
C GLU A 104 -1.34 -18.37 -23.31
N ALA A 105 -2.67 -18.27 -23.21
CA ALA A 105 -3.52 -17.61 -24.20
C ALA A 105 -3.40 -16.07 -24.21
N TRP A 106 -2.88 -15.49 -23.12
CA TRP A 106 -2.65 -14.06 -22.93
C TRP A 106 -1.29 -13.86 -22.28
N ILE A 107 -0.62 -12.75 -22.58
CA ILE A 107 0.49 -12.25 -21.77
C ILE A 107 -0.08 -11.27 -20.76
N LEU A 108 -0.15 -11.70 -19.50
CA LEU A 108 -0.60 -10.88 -18.38
C LEU A 108 0.61 -10.53 -17.51
N GLY A 109 0.63 -9.32 -16.97
CA GLY A 109 1.74 -8.84 -16.16
C GLY A 109 1.59 -7.36 -15.82
N GLY A 110 2.70 -6.74 -15.42
CA GLY A 110 2.69 -5.33 -15.07
C GLY A 110 3.95 -4.86 -14.37
N GLY A 111 3.86 -3.69 -13.74
CA GLY A 111 4.95 -3.07 -12.99
C GLY A 111 5.82 -2.13 -13.82
N TRP A 112 5.42 -1.75 -15.04
CA TRP A 112 6.20 -0.79 -15.82
C TRP A 112 6.01 0.63 -15.29
N SER A 113 7.10 1.41 -15.25
CA SER A 113 7.05 2.82 -14.83
C SER A 113 6.77 3.74 -16.02
N MET A 114 5.95 4.77 -15.82
CA MET A 114 5.70 5.80 -16.84
C MET A 114 6.99 6.50 -17.28
N SER A 115 7.92 6.76 -16.36
CA SER A 115 9.18 7.45 -16.66
C SER A 115 10.09 6.68 -17.64
N ALA A 116 9.87 5.37 -17.82
CA ALA A 116 10.61 4.57 -18.80
C ALA A 116 10.19 4.83 -20.26
N PHE A 117 9.10 5.58 -20.48
CA PHE A 117 8.54 5.85 -21.79
C PHE A 117 8.39 7.36 -22.04
N PRO A 118 8.74 7.85 -23.24
CA PRO A 118 8.48 9.23 -23.61
C PRO A 118 7.01 9.60 -23.43
N GLY A 119 6.75 10.67 -22.67
CA GLY A 119 5.38 11.12 -22.37
C GLY A 119 4.58 10.15 -21.50
N GLY A 120 5.22 9.18 -20.83
CA GLY A 120 4.55 8.24 -19.94
C GLY A 120 3.74 7.13 -20.64
N THR A 121 3.78 7.04 -21.97
CA THR A 121 2.83 6.23 -22.75
C THR A 121 3.53 5.22 -23.67
N PRO A 122 3.55 3.92 -23.31
CA PRO A 122 4.05 2.87 -24.22
C PRO A 122 3.12 2.64 -25.42
N THR A 123 3.65 1.99 -26.47
CA THR A 123 2.90 1.78 -27.74
C THR A 123 2.61 0.31 -28.03
N ALA A 124 1.48 0.04 -28.66
CA ALA A 124 1.06 -1.30 -29.08
C ALA A 124 2.09 -1.93 -30.05
N ALA A 125 2.66 -1.10 -30.94
CA ALA A 125 3.68 -1.50 -31.90
C ALA A 125 4.94 -2.06 -31.24
N ALA A 126 5.32 -1.56 -30.05
CA ALA A 126 6.46 -2.09 -29.31
C ALA A 126 6.20 -3.52 -28.80
N LEU A 127 4.98 -3.84 -28.34
CA LEU A 127 4.61 -5.21 -27.98
C LEU A 127 4.44 -6.11 -29.20
N ASP A 128 3.84 -5.60 -30.28
CA ASP A 128 3.66 -6.38 -31.51
C ASP A 128 5.00 -6.87 -32.09
N GLY A 129 6.08 -6.12 -31.87
CA GLY A 129 7.44 -6.54 -32.26
C GLY A 129 7.95 -7.81 -31.54
N ILE A 130 7.32 -8.20 -30.42
CA ILE A 130 7.74 -9.33 -29.58
C ILE A 130 6.66 -10.42 -29.55
N VAL A 131 5.40 -10.02 -29.44
CA VAL A 131 4.23 -10.90 -29.35
C VAL A 131 3.08 -10.32 -30.18
N ALA A 132 3.04 -10.64 -31.48
CA ALA A 132 2.04 -10.12 -32.41
C ALA A 132 0.72 -10.92 -32.44
N ASP A 133 0.79 -12.20 -32.10
CA ASP A 133 -0.27 -13.20 -32.29
C ASP A 133 -1.07 -13.49 -31.02
N ARG A 134 -0.49 -13.22 -29.85
CA ARG A 134 -1.16 -13.33 -28.55
C ARG A 134 -1.48 -11.95 -27.98
N PRO A 135 -2.69 -11.74 -27.45
CA PRO A 135 -3.02 -10.46 -26.81
C PRO A 135 -2.21 -10.28 -25.52
N ALA A 136 -1.79 -9.05 -25.27
CA ALA A 136 -1.04 -8.66 -24.08
C ALA A 136 -1.78 -7.55 -23.32
N PHE A 137 -1.78 -7.65 -21.99
CA PHE A 137 -2.32 -6.66 -21.08
C PHE A 137 -1.36 -6.53 -19.89
N LEU A 138 -0.65 -5.40 -19.82
CA LEU A 138 0.31 -5.13 -18.75
C LEU A 138 -0.06 -3.85 -18.00
N THR A 139 -0.38 -3.94 -16.72
CA THR A 139 -0.67 -2.77 -15.87
C THR A 139 0.59 -1.98 -15.57
N ASN A 140 0.51 -0.65 -15.51
CA ASN A 140 1.62 0.17 -15.01
C ASN A 140 1.80 -0.04 -13.50
N ALA A 141 2.93 0.43 -12.97
CA ALA A 141 3.27 0.28 -11.56
C ALA A 141 2.22 0.89 -10.62
N ASP A 142 1.64 2.04 -10.95
CA ASP A 142 0.61 2.68 -10.12
C ASP A 142 -0.81 2.11 -10.30
N GLY A 143 -1.02 1.21 -11.26
CA GLY A 143 -2.32 0.58 -11.54
C GLY A 143 -3.34 1.44 -12.29
N HIS A 144 -3.04 2.71 -12.61
CA HIS A 144 -3.94 3.64 -13.32
C HIS A 144 -3.83 3.59 -14.85
N GLY A 145 -2.97 2.72 -15.39
CA GLY A 145 -2.77 2.55 -16.82
C GLY A 145 -2.53 1.11 -17.24
N ALA A 146 -2.87 0.79 -18.49
CA ALA A 146 -2.56 -0.50 -19.12
C ALA A 146 -1.86 -0.31 -20.47
N TRP A 147 -0.80 -1.08 -20.69
CA TRP A 147 -0.13 -1.26 -21.96
C TRP A 147 -0.66 -2.51 -22.66
N VAL A 148 -1.25 -2.31 -23.84
CA VAL A 148 -1.90 -3.35 -24.64
C VAL A 148 -1.36 -3.38 -26.06
N ASN A 149 -1.31 -4.58 -26.66
CA ASN A 149 -0.87 -4.75 -28.05
C ASN A 149 -2.04 -4.67 -29.05
N SER A 150 -1.73 -4.70 -30.35
CA SER A 150 -2.76 -4.58 -31.39
C SER A 150 -3.73 -5.76 -31.38
N ALA A 151 -3.30 -6.95 -30.94
CA ALA A 151 -4.17 -8.11 -30.80
C ALA A 151 -5.23 -7.91 -29.71
N ALA A 152 -4.87 -7.32 -28.57
CA ALA A 152 -5.80 -6.99 -27.48
C ALA A 152 -6.80 -5.90 -27.90
N LEU A 153 -6.33 -4.81 -28.54
CA LEU A 153 -7.19 -3.74 -29.05
C LEU A 153 -8.25 -4.25 -30.04
N ARG A 154 -7.84 -5.11 -31.00
CA ARG A 154 -8.77 -5.74 -31.95
C ARG A 154 -9.81 -6.62 -31.26
N ARG A 155 -9.42 -7.38 -30.24
CA ARG A 155 -10.35 -8.22 -29.47
C ARG A 155 -11.35 -7.38 -28.68
N ALA A 156 -10.94 -6.22 -28.17
CA ALA A 156 -11.80 -5.28 -27.47
C ALA A 156 -12.73 -4.47 -28.40
N GLY A 157 -12.46 -4.47 -29.71
CA GLY A 157 -13.18 -3.64 -30.66
C GLY A 157 -12.83 -2.16 -30.55
N ILE A 158 -11.64 -1.83 -30.04
CA ILE A 158 -11.16 -0.45 -29.91
C ILE A 158 -10.50 -0.04 -31.23
N ASP A 159 -10.99 1.04 -31.81
CA ASP A 159 -10.50 1.64 -33.05
C ASP A 159 -10.45 3.17 -32.95
N ARG A 160 -10.25 3.83 -34.09
CA ARG A 160 -10.14 5.29 -34.15
C ARG A 160 -11.42 6.04 -33.79
N ASP A 161 -12.58 5.38 -33.94
CA ASP A 161 -13.90 5.97 -33.77
C ASP A 161 -14.50 5.64 -32.39
N THR A 162 -13.81 4.80 -31.62
CA THR A 162 -14.18 4.46 -30.24
C THR A 162 -14.03 5.70 -29.35
N PRO A 163 -15.09 6.19 -28.67
CA PRO A 163 -14.97 7.33 -27.76
C PRO A 163 -14.28 6.95 -26.45
N ASP A 164 -13.72 7.94 -25.75
CA ASP A 164 -13.20 7.76 -24.40
C ASP A 164 -14.37 7.57 -23.40
N PRO A 165 -14.23 6.72 -22.36
CA PRO A 165 -15.25 6.59 -21.32
C PRO A 165 -15.30 7.85 -20.42
N ALA A 166 -16.38 7.99 -19.65
CA ALA A 166 -16.57 9.15 -18.78
C ALA A 166 -15.48 9.29 -17.70
N ASP A 167 -14.90 8.17 -17.28
CA ASP A 167 -13.93 8.03 -16.21
C ASP A 167 -12.58 7.51 -16.70
N GLY A 168 -12.22 7.71 -17.96
CA GLY A 168 -10.92 7.28 -18.49
C GLY A 168 -10.59 7.80 -19.89
N ARG A 169 -9.38 7.51 -20.35
CA ARG A 169 -8.82 8.05 -21.60
C ARG A 169 -8.12 6.98 -22.42
N ILE A 170 -8.30 7.00 -23.74
CA ILE A 170 -7.55 6.16 -24.69
C ILE A 170 -6.47 7.02 -25.32
N GLU A 171 -5.20 6.65 -25.15
CA GLU A 171 -4.10 7.33 -25.82
C GLU A 171 -4.14 7.07 -27.33
N ARG A 172 -3.91 8.12 -28.13
CA ARG A 172 -4.05 8.06 -29.60
C ARG A 172 -2.83 8.59 -30.31
N LEU A 173 -2.54 8.01 -31.47
CA LEU A 173 -1.55 8.50 -32.42
C LEU A 173 -2.11 9.72 -33.18
N ALA A 174 -1.23 10.40 -33.92
CA ALA A 174 -1.59 11.60 -34.68
C ALA A 174 -2.71 11.38 -35.73
N ASP A 175 -2.92 10.13 -36.19
CA ASP A 175 -4.00 9.77 -37.11
C ASP A 175 -5.32 9.37 -36.40
N GLY A 176 -5.35 9.46 -35.07
CA GLY A 176 -6.50 9.12 -34.22
C GLY A 176 -6.61 7.63 -33.87
N SER A 177 -5.75 6.76 -34.41
CA SER A 177 -5.72 5.35 -34.03
C SER A 177 -5.23 5.15 -32.59
N PRO A 178 -5.74 4.14 -31.85
CA PRO A 178 -5.31 3.88 -30.48
C PRO A 178 -3.83 3.52 -30.43
N SER A 179 -3.07 4.19 -29.56
CA SER A 179 -1.61 4.03 -29.47
C SER A 179 -1.19 2.77 -28.72
N GLY A 180 -2.04 2.24 -27.82
CA GLY A 180 -1.76 1.07 -26.99
C GLY A 180 -1.68 1.34 -25.48
N THR A 181 -1.86 2.59 -25.04
CA THR A 181 -2.01 2.93 -23.62
C THR A 181 -3.47 3.29 -23.30
N LEU A 182 -4.00 2.72 -22.23
CA LEU A 182 -5.36 2.97 -21.72
C LEU A 182 -5.28 3.45 -20.28
N HIS A 183 -5.99 4.52 -19.93
CA HIS A 183 -6.00 5.09 -18.58
C HIS A 183 -7.35 4.90 -17.87
N GLU A 184 -7.29 4.59 -16.58
CA GLU A 184 -8.43 4.56 -15.68
C GLU A 184 -9.57 3.66 -16.22
N GLY A 185 -10.80 4.17 -16.35
CA GLY A 185 -11.95 3.42 -16.87
C GLY A 185 -11.76 2.85 -18.28
N ALA A 186 -10.84 3.38 -19.11
CA ALA A 186 -10.58 2.87 -20.45
C ALA A 186 -9.94 1.47 -20.44
N MET A 187 -9.25 1.09 -19.35
CA MET A 187 -8.68 -0.24 -19.19
C MET A 187 -9.76 -1.33 -19.21
N GLU A 188 -10.98 -1.01 -18.75
CA GLU A 188 -12.09 -1.96 -18.64
C GLU A 188 -12.50 -2.57 -19.98
N ALA A 189 -12.36 -1.80 -21.07
CA ALA A 189 -12.71 -2.25 -22.41
C ALA A 189 -11.95 -3.53 -22.82
N VAL A 190 -10.71 -3.67 -22.37
CA VAL A 190 -9.87 -4.87 -22.58
C VAL A 190 -9.97 -5.82 -21.38
N ARG A 191 -9.97 -5.31 -20.15
CA ARG A 191 -9.95 -6.10 -18.91
C ARG A 191 -11.07 -7.14 -18.82
N ARG A 192 -12.28 -6.79 -19.28
CA ARG A 192 -13.43 -7.71 -19.34
C ARG A 192 -13.23 -8.96 -20.20
N LEU A 193 -12.20 -8.99 -21.04
CA LEU A 193 -11.86 -10.10 -21.93
C LEU A 193 -10.80 -11.04 -21.35
N LEU A 194 -10.22 -10.68 -20.20
CA LEU A 194 -9.17 -11.46 -19.57
C LEU A 194 -9.73 -12.78 -19.01
N PRO A 195 -8.93 -13.86 -18.98
CA PRO A 195 -9.31 -15.09 -18.31
C PRO A 195 -9.57 -14.84 -16.82
N ALA A 196 -10.68 -15.38 -16.29
CA ALA A 196 -10.94 -15.31 -14.86
C ALA A 196 -9.90 -16.09 -14.07
N SER A 197 -9.38 -15.51 -12.99
CA SER A 197 -8.52 -16.21 -12.04
C SER A 197 -9.30 -17.31 -11.32
N THR A 198 -8.68 -18.47 -11.17
CA THR A 198 -9.25 -19.57 -10.39
C THR A 198 -9.08 -19.33 -8.89
N ASP A 199 -9.93 -19.97 -8.09
CA ASP A 199 -9.83 -19.98 -6.63
C ASP A 199 -8.45 -20.40 -6.11
N GLU A 200 -7.84 -21.38 -6.76
CA GLU A 200 -6.51 -21.86 -6.37
C GLU A 200 -5.42 -20.85 -6.73
N GLN A 201 -5.52 -20.17 -7.88
CA GLN A 201 -4.59 -19.09 -8.21
C GLN A 201 -4.67 -17.94 -7.21
N MET A 202 -5.88 -17.54 -6.80
CA MET A 202 -6.09 -16.53 -5.76
C MET A 202 -5.44 -16.92 -4.43
N ARG A 203 -5.63 -18.17 -4.00
CA ARG A 203 -5.02 -18.69 -2.77
C ARG A 203 -3.50 -18.72 -2.88
N GLN A 204 -2.94 -19.17 -4.00
CA GLN A 204 -1.49 -19.18 -4.22
C GLN A 204 -0.89 -17.77 -4.24
N ALA A 205 -1.55 -16.82 -4.90
CA ALA A 205 -1.15 -15.42 -4.91
C ALA A 205 -1.14 -14.84 -3.49
N LEU A 206 -2.20 -15.05 -2.71
CA LEU A 206 -2.26 -14.65 -1.30
C LEU A 206 -1.09 -15.21 -0.48
N LEU A 207 -0.82 -16.51 -0.60
CA LEU A 207 0.24 -17.16 0.19
C LEU A 207 1.65 -16.71 -0.28
N LEU A 208 1.82 -16.40 -1.56
CA LEU A 208 3.05 -15.83 -2.08
C LEU A 208 3.27 -14.41 -1.54
N GLY A 209 2.24 -13.56 -1.59
CA GLY A 209 2.28 -12.22 -1.01
C GLY A 209 2.54 -12.23 0.49
N GLN A 210 1.88 -13.11 1.25
CA GLN A 210 2.15 -13.28 2.68
C GLN A 210 3.62 -13.61 2.97
N ARG A 211 4.22 -14.56 2.24
CA ARG A 211 5.64 -14.91 2.41
C ARG A 211 6.56 -13.74 2.09
N TYR A 212 6.23 -12.97 1.06
CA TYR A 212 7.00 -11.80 0.67
C TYR A 212 6.92 -10.69 1.72
N LEU A 213 5.72 -10.37 2.19
CA LEU A 213 5.49 -9.41 3.28
C LEU A 213 6.20 -9.82 4.58
N HIS A 214 6.14 -11.11 4.96
CA HIS A 214 6.90 -11.63 6.10
C HIS A 214 8.42 -11.48 5.92
N SER A 215 8.95 -11.52 4.68
CA SER A 215 10.37 -11.27 4.44
C SER A 215 10.82 -9.83 4.72
N HIS A 216 9.86 -8.89 4.74
CA HIS A 216 10.06 -7.49 5.11
C HIS A 216 9.60 -7.17 6.54
N GLY A 217 9.34 -8.19 7.37
CA GLY A 217 8.94 -8.00 8.78
C GLY A 217 7.48 -7.60 8.97
N VAL A 218 6.66 -7.64 7.92
CA VAL A 218 5.23 -7.34 8.00
C VAL A 218 4.48 -8.57 8.53
N THR A 219 3.82 -8.39 9.67
CA THR A 219 3.14 -9.46 10.45
C THR A 219 1.61 -9.35 10.41
N GLY A 220 1.09 -8.20 10.01
CA GLY A 220 -0.32 -7.96 9.77
C GLY A 220 -0.52 -6.85 8.76
N TRP A 221 -1.71 -6.78 8.17
CA TRP A 221 -2.00 -5.73 7.19
C TRP A 221 -3.48 -5.45 7.02
N GLN A 222 -3.79 -4.34 6.37
CA GLN A 222 -5.10 -4.08 5.78
C GLN A 222 -4.99 -4.26 4.26
N ASP A 223 -5.66 -5.28 3.73
CA ASP A 223 -5.83 -5.38 2.27
C ASP A 223 -6.82 -4.29 1.86
N ALA A 224 -6.33 -3.32 1.11
CA ALA A 224 -7.08 -2.15 0.73
C ALA A 224 -8.16 -2.47 -0.32
N ILE A 225 -8.20 -3.66 -0.91
CA ILE A 225 -9.22 -4.04 -1.91
C ILE A 225 -9.66 -5.51 -1.73
N ILE A 226 -10.84 -5.69 -1.14
CA ILE A 226 -11.56 -6.96 -1.13
C ILE A 226 -12.84 -6.83 -1.95
N GLY A 227 -13.08 -7.74 -2.88
CA GLY A 227 -14.19 -7.66 -3.83
C GLY A 227 -13.71 -7.67 -5.27
N SER A 228 -14.66 -7.77 -6.20
CA SER A 228 -14.36 -7.77 -7.64
C SER A 228 -13.84 -6.41 -8.10
N TYR A 229 -12.52 -6.29 -8.18
CA TYR A 229 -11.79 -5.15 -8.71
C TYR A 229 -10.62 -5.63 -9.56
N GLY A 230 -10.01 -4.73 -10.32
CA GLY A 230 -8.87 -5.05 -11.19
C GLY A 230 -9.12 -6.22 -12.14
N ASP A 231 -8.03 -6.80 -12.61
CA ASP A 231 -7.95 -7.94 -13.51
C ASP A 231 -7.74 -9.28 -12.76
N VAL A 232 -7.65 -9.20 -11.43
CA VAL A 232 -7.39 -10.33 -10.55
C VAL A 232 -8.69 -11.04 -10.16
N GLY A 233 -9.74 -10.30 -9.80
CA GLY A 233 -11.04 -10.83 -9.34
C GLY A 233 -11.31 -10.54 -7.85
N ASP A 234 -12.14 -11.34 -7.20
CA ASP A 234 -12.51 -11.16 -5.79
C ASP A 234 -11.66 -12.01 -4.82
N PRO A 235 -10.75 -11.41 -4.02
CA PRO A 235 -9.88 -12.14 -3.10
C PRO A 235 -10.58 -12.61 -1.81
N GLY A 236 -11.79 -12.12 -1.48
CA GLY A 236 -12.46 -12.39 -0.20
C GLY A 236 -12.57 -13.88 0.14
N PRO A 237 -13.04 -14.73 -0.79
CA PRO A 237 -13.08 -16.19 -0.59
C PRO A 237 -11.71 -16.86 -0.39
N ALA A 238 -10.63 -16.31 -0.94
CA ALA A 238 -9.29 -16.87 -0.76
C ALA A 238 -8.77 -16.61 0.66
N TYR A 239 -9.00 -15.41 1.20
CA TYR A 239 -8.68 -15.08 2.59
C TYR A 239 -9.42 -15.96 3.59
N VAL A 240 -10.73 -16.15 3.42
CA VAL A 240 -11.53 -17.01 4.32
C VAL A 240 -10.97 -18.43 4.31
N ARG A 241 -10.77 -19.01 3.13
CA ARG A 241 -10.24 -20.38 3.00
C ARG A 241 -8.85 -20.53 3.62
N ALA A 242 -7.94 -19.59 3.37
CA ALA A 242 -6.61 -19.61 3.96
C ALA A 242 -6.66 -19.50 5.49
N ALA A 243 -7.55 -18.66 6.03
CA ALA A 243 -7.73 -18.51 7.47
C ALA A 243 -8.34 -19.77 8.12
N GLU A 244 -9.35 -20.38 7.52
CA GLU A 244 -9.97 -21.63 8.00
C GLU A 244 -9.00 -22.82 7.94
N ALA A 245 -8.15 -22.86 6.91
CA ALA A 245 -7.11 -23.88 6.75
C ALA A 245 -5.89 -23.66 7.67
N GLY A 246 -5.80 -22.53 8.38
CA GLY A 246 -4.64 -22.17 9.20
C GLY A 246 -3.39 -21.78 8.39
N GLU A 247 -3.55 -21.48 7.10
CA GLU A 247 -2.47 -21.06 6.19
C GLU A 247 -2.22 -19.54 6.26
N LEU A 248 -3.23 -18.75 6.65
CA LEU A 248 -3.09 -17.32 6.89
C LEU A 248 -2.48 -17.09 8.28
N THR A 249 -1.18 -16.86 8.32
CA THR A 249 -0.43 -16.59 9.56
C THR A 249 -0.60 -15.16 9.99
N ALA A 250 -0.64 -14.22 9.05
CA ALA A 250 -0.78 -12.80 9.35
C ALA A 250 -2.18 -12.44 9.90
N ARG A 251 -2.25 -11.35 10.66
CA ARG A 251 -3.53 -10.73 11.06
C ARG A 251 -3.98 -9.73 10.02
N VAL A 252 -5.16 -9.95 9.43
CA VAL A 252 -5.61 -9.20 8.26
C VAL A 252 -6.96 -8.53 8.50
N ARG A 253 -7.04 -7.27 8.09
CA ARG A 253 -8.31 -6.56 7.86
C ARG A 253 -8.53 -6.39 6.36
N GLY A 254 -9.75 -6.62 5.91
CA GLY A 254 -10.14 -6.42 4.51
C GLY A 254 -10.97 -5.16 4.35
N ALA A 255 -10.61 -4.30 3.41
CA ALA A 255 -11.42 -3.18 2.98
C ALA A 255 -12.25 -3.57 1.74
N ILE A 256 -13.55 -3.77 1.92
CA ILE A 256 -14.46 -4.16 0.85
C ILE A 256 -14.59 -3.00 -0.14
N TRP A 257 -14.39 -3.28 -1.42
CA TRP A 257 -14.47 -2.31 -2.50
C TRP A 257 -15.85 -1.68 -2.61
N TRP A 258 -15.91 -0.35 -2.59
CA TRP A 258 -17.10 0.43 -2.94
C TRP A 258 -17.18 0.60 -4.47
N ASP A 259 -18.27 0.13 -5.06
CA ASP A 259 -18.51 0.31 -6.49
C ASP A 259 -19.05 1.72 -6.73
N ARG A 260 -18.23 2.58 -7.34
CA ARG A 260 -18.57 3.98 -7.67
C ARG A 260 -19.69 4.13 -8.69
N ALA A 261 -20.02 3.08 -9.46
CA ALA A 261 -21.16 3.10 -10.38
C ALA A 261 -22.51 2.88 -9.67
N ARG A 262 -22.48 2.62 -8.36
CA ARG A 262 -23.63 2.33 -7.51
C ARG A 262 -23.70 3.34 -6.35
N GLY A 263 -24.90 3.51 -5.80
CA GLY A 263 -25.15 4.34 -4.63
C GLY A 263 -25.27 3.54 -3.34
N VAL A 264 -26.00 4.09 -2.37
CA VAL A 264 -26.22 3.49 -1.04
C VAL A 264 -26.99 2.18 -1.06
N GLU A 265 -27.64 1.83 -2.17
CA GLU A 265 -28.33 0.56 -2.34
C GLU A 265 -27.40 -0.67 -2.28
N GLN A 266 -26.08 -0.47 -2.38
CA GLN A 266 -25.09 -1.55 -2.21
C GLN A 266 -24.81 -1.92 -0.75
N ILE A 267 -25.16 -1.07 0.23
CA ILE A 267 -24.81 -1.28 1.64
C ILE A 267 -25.29 -2.62 2.22
N PRO A 268 -26.53 -3.10 1.96
CA PRO A 268 -26.95 -4.42 2.43
C PRO A 268 -26.05 -5.57 1.94
N GLU A 269 -25.62 -5.52 0.67
CA GLU A 269 -24.69 -6.50 0.10
C GLU A 269 -23.30 -6.44 0.76
N LEU A 270 -22.82 -5.24 1.10
CA LEU A 270 -21.56 -5.04 1.82
C LEU A 270 -21.61 -5.63 3.23
N ILE A 271 -22.75 -5.48 3.94
CA ILE A 271 -22.97 -6.09 5.25
C ILE A 271 -22.93 -7.62 5.14
N GLU A 272 -23.61 -8.21 4.16
CA GLU A 272 -23.56 -9.66 3.92
C GLU A 272 -22.13 -10.14 3.60
N LYS A 273 -21.38 -9.37 2.81
CA LYS A 273 -19.97 -9.66 2.51
C LYS A 273 -19.11 -9.68 3.77
N ARG A 274 -19.24 -8.69 4.66
CA ARG A 274 -18.52 -8.67 5.95
C ARG A 274 -18.78 -9.93 6.77
N GLU A 275 -20.03 -10.38 6.84
CA GLU A 275 -20.41 -11.59 7.57
C GLU A 275 -19.80 -12.85 6.96
N ARG A 276 -19.80 -12.97 5.62
CA ARG A 276 -19.18 -14.10 4.91
C ARG A 276 -17.65 -14.07 4.95
N TRP A 277 -17.05 -12.89 5.03
CA TRP A 277 -15.61 -12.67 4.93
C TRP A 277 -14.98 -12.34 6.28
N THR A 278 -15.29 -13.19 7.26
CA THR A 278 -14.68 -13.13 8.59
C THR A 278 -14.40 -14.55 9.06
N ALA A 279 -13.12 -14.90 9.21
CA ALA A 279 -12.68 -16.20 9.70
C ALA A 279 -11.27 -16.11 10.29
N GLY A 280 -11.04 -16.75 11.44
CA GLY A 280 -9.72 -16.83 12.07
C GLY A 280 -9.02 -15.48 12.20
N ARG A 281 -7.88 -15.31 11.51
CA ARG A 281 -7.08 -14.08 11.51
C ARG A 281 -7.53 -13.01 10.50
N PHE A 282 -8.58 -13.26 9.71
CA PHE A 282 -9.12 -12.35 8.70
C PHE A 282 -10.50 -11.80 9.09
N ALA A 283 -10.72 -10.50 8.85
CA ALA A 283 -12.05 -9.89 8.94
C ALA A 283 -12.20 -8.70 7.95
N ALA A 284 -13.24 -8.72 7.11
CA ALA A 284 -13.54 -7.66 6.14
C ALA A 284 -14.40 -6.53 6.76
N THR A 285 -13.84 -5.81 7.73
CA THR A 285 -14.56 -4.82 8.55
C THR A 285 -14.51 -3.38 8.03
N SER A 286 -13.84 -3.16 6.90
CA SER A 286 -13.62 -1.83 6.34
C SER A 286 -14.24 -1.72 4.95
N ILE A 287 -14.54 -0.51 4.49
CA ILE A 287 -14.92 -0.20 3.10
C ILE A 287 -13.83 0.66 2.48
N LYS A 288 -13.35 0.27 1.29
CA LYS A 288 -12.46 1.09 0.47
C LYS A 288 -13.28 1.98 -0.44
N ILE A 289 -13.11 3.29 -0.32
CA ILE A 289 -13.68 4.28 -1.25
C ILE A 289 -12.54 4.99 -1.97
N MET A 290 -12.59 4.99 -3.30
CA MET A 290 -11.67 5.76 -4.13
C MET A 290 -12.29 7.11 -4.47
N GLN A 291 -11.78 8.19 -3.86
CA GLN A 291 -12.36 9.52 -4.04
C GLN A 291 -11.82 10.26 -5.26
N ASP A 292 -10.56 10.03 -5.63
CA ASP A 292 -9.93 10.61 -6.82
C ASP A 292 -8.92 9.65 -7.47
N GLY A 293 -8.19 10.15 -8.48
CA GLY A 293 -7.09 9.44 -9.14
C GLY A 293 -5.72 9.87 -8.59
N VAL A 294 -4.76 10.14 -9.50
CA VAL A 294 -3.38 10.53 -9.17
C VAL A 294 -2.99 11.84 -9.85
N ALA A 295 -2.00 12.55 -9.30
CA ALA A 295 -1.60 13.86 -9.78
C ALA A 295 -0.91 13.80 -11.15
N GLU A 296 -0.15 12.74 -11.40
CA GLU A 296 0.68 12.51 -12.59
C GLU A 296 -0.17 12.32 -13.85
N ASN A 297 -1.41 11.85 -13.69
CA ASN A 297 -2.39 11.71 -14.77
C ASN A 297 -3.42 12.85 -14.80
N PHE A 298 -3.26 13.86 -13.94
CA PHE A 298 -4.18 14.99 -13.77
C PHE A 298 -5.61 14.57 -13.38
N THR A 299 -5.73 13.46 -12.65
CA THR A 299 -7.02 12.88 -12.21
C THR A 299 -7.25 13.03 -10.71
N ALA A 300 -6.23 13.35 -9.92
CA ALA A 300 -6.40 13.73 -8.52
C ALA A 300 -7.21 15.03 -8.39
N ALA A 301 -8.14 15.07 -7.45
CA ALA A 301 -9.10 16.15 -7.32
C ALA A 301 -8.49 17.32 -6.55
N MET A 302 -8.31 18.45 -7.24
CA MET A 302 -7.67 19.65 -6.72
C MET A 302 -8.68 20.77 -6.45
N LEU A 303 -8.42 21.62 -5.46
CA LEU A 303 -9.25 22.80 -5.19
C LEU A 303 -9.09 23.88 -6.27
N ASP A 304 -7.91 23.92 -6.90
CA ASP A 304 -7.57 24.82 -7.99
C ASP A 304 -7.04 24.00 -9.18
N PRO A 305 -7.22 24.48 -10.43
CA PRO A 305 -6.75 23.77 -11.62
C PRO A 305 -5.24 23.50 -11.65
N TYR A 306 -4.86 22.42 -12.33
CA TYR A 306 -3.50 22.10 -12.73
C TYR A 306 -2.91 23.17 -13.65
N LEU A 307 -1.58 23.26 -13.68
CA LEU A 307 -0.84 24.06 -14.65
C LEU A 307 -0.57 23.25 -15.94
N ASP A 308 -0.30 23.94 -17.04
CA ASP A 308 0.24 23.35 -18.26
C ASP A 308 1.78 23.26 -18.21
N GLY A 309 2.41 22.64 -19.22
CA GLY A 309 3.87 22.50 -19.30
C GLY A 309 4.65 23.83 -19.46
N HIS A 310 3.97 24.97 -19.53
CA HIS A 310 4.55 26.31 -19.55
C HIS A 310 4.24 27.11 -18.28
N GLY A 311 3.60 26.50 -17.28
CA GLY A 311 3.20 27.12 -16.02
C GLY A 311 1.92 27.97 -16.10
N GLY A 312 1.14 27.86 -17.19
CA GLY A 312 -0.15 28.52 -17.34
C GLY A 312 -1.28 27.71 -16.69
N HIS A 313 -2.31 28.37 -16.15
CA HIS A 313 -3.46 27.67 -15.58
C HIS A 313 -4.28 26.94 -16.66
N THR A 314 -4.63 25.69 -16.39
CA THR A 314 -5.59 24.92 -17.20
C THR A 314 -7.02 25.10 -16.68
N HIS A 315 -7.96 24.37 -17.27
CA HIS A 315 -9.32 24.20 -16.76
C HIS A 315 -9.54 22.85 -16.06
N ASN A 316 -8.51 22.02 -15.96
CA ASN A 316 -8.60 20.70 -15.35
C ASN A 316 -8.24 20.81 -13.87
N ASP A 317 -9.15 20.41 -12.99
CA ASP A 317 -8.94 20.31 -11.53
C ASP A 317 -9.16 18.87 -11.03
N GLY A 318 -9.10 17.89 -11.93
CA GLY A 318 -9.21 16.46 -11.63
C GLY A 318 -10.65 15.99 -11.36
N LEU A 319 -10.78 14.77 -10.82
CA LEU A 319 -12.05 14.04 -10.78
C LEU A 319 -12.41 13.62 -9.35
N SER A 320 -13.61 14.00 -8.90
CA SER A 320 -14.23 13.36 -7.74
C SER A 320 -14.93 12.08 -8.26
N MET A 321 -14.30 10.93 -8.05
CA MET A 321 -14.73 9.61 -8.55
C MET A 321 -16.04 9.15 -7.93
N VAL A 322 -16.34 9.61 -6.70
CA VAL A 322 -17.66 9.53 -6.08
C VAL A 322 -18.16 10.95 -5.88
N ASP A 323 -19.38 11.21 -6.34
CA ASP A 323 -20.03 12.51 -6.14
C ASP A 323 -20.07 12.84 -4.63
N PRO A 324 -19.58 14.02 -4.20
CA PRO A 324 -19.54 14.39 -2.78
C PRO A 324 -20.90 14.31 -2.07
N ALA A 325 -22.02 14.53 -2.77
CA ALA A 325 -23.35 14.37 -2.20
C ALA A 325 -23.67 12.90 -1.89
N VAL A 326 -23.28 11.98 -2.78
CA VAL A 326 -23.41 10.53 -2.56
C VAL A 326 -22.48 10.09 -1.44
N LEU A 327 -21.25 10.62 -1.39
CA LEU A 327 -20.28 10.33 -0.33
C LEU A 327 -20.82 10.76 1.05
N ASN A 328 -21.37 11.97 1.14
CA ASN A 328 -21.97 12.53 2.36
C ASN A 328 -23.26 11.79 2.80
N GLU A 329 -23.92 11.05 1.91
CA GLU A 329 -25.02 10.15 2.25
C GLU A 329 -24.52 8.76 2.69
N ALA A 330 -23.55 8.20 1.96
CA ALA A 330 -23.07 6.83 2.15
C ALA A 330 -22.26 6.67 3.44
N VAL A 331 -21.35 7.60 3.75
CA VAL A 331 -20.43 7.48 4.89
C VAL A 331 -21.16 7.43 6.24
N PRO A 332 -22.18 8.27 6.53
CA PRO A 332 -23.01 8.10 7.73
C PRO A 332 -23.68 6.73 7.84
N LEU A 333 -24.16 6.15 6.73
CA LEU A 333 -24.81 4.85 6.74
C LEU A 333 -23.80 3.71 6.98
N LEU A 334 -22.62 3.80 6.39
CA LEU A 334 -21.52 2.85 6.61
C LEU A 334 -21.01 2.91 8.06
N ASP A 335 -20.82 4.11 8.59
CA ASP A 335 -20.43 4.35 10.00
C ASP A 335 -21.49 3.78 10.96
N ALA A 336 -22.78 4.04 10.73
CA ALA A 336 -23.87 3.47 11.54
C ALA A 336 -23.92 1.93 11.47
N ALA A 337 -23.53 1.35 10.33
CA ALA A 337 -23.42 -0.10 10.16
C ALA A 337 -22.14 -0.69 10.81
N GLY A 338 -21.28 0.14 11.40
CA GLY A 338 -20.04 -0.27 12.08
C GLY A 338 -18.89 -0.57 11.13
N PHE A 339 -18.89 -0.03 9.91
CA PHE A 339 -17.73 -0.10 9.03
C PHE A 339 -16.74 1.02 9.33
N GLN A 340 -15.46 0.67 9.32
CA GLN A 340 -14.41 1.65 9.07
C GLN A 340 -14.45 2.05 7.59
N VAL A 341 -14.25 3.34 7.29
CA VAL A 341 -14.10 3.80 5.90
C VAL A 341 -12.64 4.15 5.68
N HIS A 342 -12.05 3.50 4.68
CA HIS A 342 -10.70 3.67 4.19
C HIS A 342 -10.78 4.45 2.87
N PHE A 343 -10.46 5.73 2.90
CA PHE A 343 -10.48 6.56 1.70
C PHE A 343 -9.12 6.55 0.99
N HIS A 344 -9.14 6.51 -0.33
CA HIS A 344 -8.05 7.01 -1.17
C HIS A 344 -8.31 8.49 -1.47
N ALA A 345 -7.35 9.36 -1.14
CA ALA A 345 -7.38 10.76 -1.54
C ALA A 345 -5.95 11.28 -1.76
N ILE A 346 -5.68 11.72 -2.99
CA ILE A 346 -4.39 12.30 -3.40
C ILE A 346 -4.46 13.82 -3.37
N GLY A 347 -5.46 14.41 -4.02
CA GLY A 347 -5.60 15.86 -4.15
C GLY A 347 -6.28 16.52 -2.94
N ASP A 348 -6.05 17.82 -2.79
CA ASP A 348 -6.52 18.58 -1.63
C ASP A 348 -8.06 18.72 -1.59
N ARG A 349 -8.74 18.73 -2.74
CA ARG A 349 -10.21 18.66 -2.80
C ARG A 349 -10.72 17.30 -2.35
N ALA A 350 -10.11 16.19 -2.80
CA ALA A 350 -10.50 14.85 -2.35
C ALA A 350 -10.34 14.67 -0.85
N VAL A 351 -9.25 15.17 -0.26
CA VAL A 351 -9.04 15.11 1.19
C VAL A 351 -10.13 15.87 1.93
N ARG A 352 -10.49 17.08 1.46
CA ARG A 352 -11.59 17.86 2.03
C ARG A 352 -12.93 17.13 1.93
N GLU A 353 -13.26 16.58 0.78
CA GLU A 353 -14.50 15.81 0.56
C GLU A 353 -14.60 14.60 1.49
N CYS A 354 -13.48 13.87 1.70
CA CYS A 354 -13.44 12.74 2.65
C CYS A 354 -13.65 13.20 4.11
N LEU A 355 -13.02 14.30 4.51
CA LEU A 355 -13.18 14.87 5.86
C LEU A 355 -14.60 15.38 6.08
N ASP A 356 -15.20 16.04 5.07
CA ASP A 356 -16.59 16.48 5.09
C ASP A 356 -17.53 15.28 5.29
N ALA A 357 -17.31 14.17 4.59
CA ALA A 357 -18.15 12.97 4.74
C ALA A 357 -18.07 12.35 6.14
N VAL A 358 -16.89 12.34 6.76
CA VAL A 358 -16.74 11.90 8.17
C VAL A 358 -17.40 12.88 9.14
N GLU A 359 -17.32 14.18 8.88
CA GLU A 359 -18.02 15.19 9.68
C GLU A 359 -19.54 15.00 9.63
N HIS A 360 -20.10 14.68 8.45
CA HIS A 360 -21.52 14.31 8.31
C HIS A 360 -21.87 13.05 9.10
N ALA A 361 -21.02 12.03 9.09
CA ALA A 361 -21.24 10.81 9.89
C ALA A 361 -21.25 11.11 11.39
N ILE A 362 -20.31 11.93 11.88
CA ILE A 362 -20.28 12.36 13.29
C ILE A 362 -21.52 13.18 13.65
N ALA A 363 -21.99 14.05 12.76
CA ALA A 363 -23.20 14.82 12.98
C ALA A 363 -24.46 13.94 13.06
N ALA A 364 -24.54 12.89 12.25
CA ALA A 364 -25.66 11.96 12.20
C ALA A 364 -25.67 10.94 13.36
N ASN A 365 -24.50 10.37 13.68
CA ASN A 365 -24.38 9.18 14.54
C ASN A 365 -23.66 9.46 15.87
N GLY A 366 -23.02 10.62 16.02
CA GLY A 366 -22.04 10.85 17.07
C GLY A 366 -20.71 10.17 16.79
N ARG A 367 -19.83 10.08 17.80
CA ARG A 367 -18.50 9.46 17.65
C ARG A 367 -18.57 7.99 18.03
N LEU A 368 -18.79 7.12 17.04
CA LEU A 368 -18.85 5.66 17.25
C LEU A 368 -17.47 5.00 17.40
N GLY A 369 -16.40 5.68 16.98
CA GLY A 369 -15.05 5.18 17.12
C GLY A 369 -14.66 4.14 16.07
N ASN A 370 -15.26 4.19 14.86
CA ASN A 370 -14.96 3.30 13.74
C ASN A 370 -13.60 3.56 13.06
N ARG A 371 -12.85 4.59 13.51
CA ARG A 371 -11.46 4.88 13.09
C ARG A 371 -11.30 5.09 11.58
N HIS A 372 -12.17 5.88 10.95
CA HIS A 372 -12.01 6.25 9.53
C HIS A 372 -10.62 6.82 9.26
N HIS A 373 -10.10 6.59 8.07
CA HIS A 373 -8.75 7.01 7.71
C HIS A 373 -8.64 7.30 6.22
N ILE A 374 -7.70 8.16 5.89
CA ILE A 374 -7.42 8.60 4.52
C ILE A 374 -5.98 8.20 4.19
N ALA A 375 -5.82 7.49 3.08
CA ALA A 375 -4.53 7.10 2.53
C ALA A 375 -3.98 8.12 1.52
N HIS A 376 -2.68 8.01 1.29
CA HIS A 376 -1.83 8.77 0.38
C HIS A 376 -1.53 10.17 0.89
N LEU A 377 -2.55 11.04 0.97
CA LEU A 377 -2.42 12.39 1.49
C LEU A 377 -1.27 13.16 0.81
N GLN A 378 -1.20 13.01 -0.52
CA GLN A 378 -0.14 13.63 -1.30
C GLN A 378 -0.25 15.14 -1.23
N VAL A 379 -1.41 15.76 -1.47
CA VAL A 379 -1.61 17.20 -1.31
C VAL A 379 -2.72 17.42 -0.28
N VAL A 380 -2.41 18.11 0.83
CA VAL A 380 -3.40 18.43 1.86
C VAL A 380 -3.41 19.93 2.11
N HIS A 381 -4.58 20.56 1.92
CA HIS A 381 -4.72 21.98 2.21
C HIS A 381 -4.43 22.26 3.70
N PRO A 382 -3.69 23.33 4.06
CA PRO A 382 -3.34 23.63 5.45
C PRO A 382 -4.54 23.73 6.41
N ASP A 383 -5.67 24.27 5.94
CA ASP A 383 -6.90 24.36 6.74
C ASP A 383 -7.52 22.99 7.08
N ASP A 384 -7.20 21.95 6.31
CA ASP A 384 -7.71 20.60 6.51
C ASP A 384 -6.81 19.76 7.45
N VAL A 385 -5.54 20.14 7.65
CA VAL A 385 -4.61 19.44 8.57
C VAL A 385 -5.15 19.31 10.01
N PRO A 386 -5.69 20.37 10.66
CA PRO A 386 -6.24 20.24 12.01
C PRO A 386 -7.49 19.36 12.08
N ARG A 387 -8.21 19.19 10.97
CA ARG A 387 -9.47 18.44 10.92
C ARG A 387 -9.25 16.95 11.18
N PHE A 388 -8.10 16.38 10.83
CA PHE A 388 -7.75 15.00 11.17
C PHE A 388 -7.89 14.73 12.67
N ARG A 389 -7.28 15.58 13.52
CA ARG A 389 -7.40 15.47 14.97
C ARG A 389 -8.82 15.72 15.46
N GLN A 390 -9.48 16.75 14.94
CA GLN A 390 -10.82 17.18 15.36
C GLN A 390 -11.87 16.10 15.08
N LEU A 391 -11.83 15.49 13.89
CA LEU A 391 -12.75 14.44 13.45
C LEU A 391 -12.30 13.05 13.93
N GLY A 392 -11.04 12.88 14.32
CA GLY A 392 -10.48 11.59 14.73
C GLY A 392 -10.24 10.67 13.54
N VAL A 393 -9.96 11.26 12.37
CA VAL A 393 -9.56 10.57 11.15
C VAL A 393 -8.07 10.30 11.23
N ALA A 394 -7.64 9.06 10.98
CA ALA A 394 -6.22 8.74 10.93
C ALA A 394 -5.62 9.13 9.57
N ALA A 395 -4.40 9.63 9.61
CA ALA A 395 -3.58 9.84 8.43
C ALA A 395 -2.80 8.55 8.13
N ASN A 396 -3.14 7.88 7.03
CA ASN A 396 -2.47 6.66 6.59
C ASN A 396 -1.40 7.03 5.55
N LEU A 397 -0.13 6.92 5.90
CA LEU A 397 0.99 7.53 5.19
C LEU A 397 1.74 6.53 4.30
N GLN A 398 1.81 6.80 3.00
CA GLN A 398 2.68 6.14 2.02
C GLN A 398 4.04 6.85 2.03
N MET A 399 4.78 6.66 3.12
CA MET A 399 5.95 7.48 3.43
C MET A 399 7.05 7.45 2.36
N LEU A 400 7.16 6.34 1.61
CA LEU A 400 8.17 6.15 0.58
C LEU A 400 8.07 7.18 -0.56
N TRP A 401 6.86 7.67 -0.85
CA TRP A 401 6.61 8.57 -1.98
C TRP A 401 7.03 10.01 -1.70
N ALA A 402 7.38 10.33 -0.45
CA ALA A 402 7.63 11.69 0.01
C ALA A 402 9.10 12.14 -0.19
N ALA A 403 9.61 11.95 -1.41
CA ALA A 403 10.94 12.35 -1.82
C ALA A 403 10.92 12.98 -3.23
N LEU A 404 11.98 13.70 -3.57
CA LEU A 404 12.23 14.08 -4.95
C LEU A 404 12.79 12.86 -5.70
N GLU A 405 12.10 12.45 -6.75
CA GLU A 405 12.50 11.43 -7.71
C GLU A 405 11.93 11.80 -9.12
N PRO A 406 12.32 11.13 -10.21
CA PRO A 406 11.90 11.50 -11.57
C PRO A 406 10.41 11.75 -11.74
N GLN A 407 9.53 10.90 -11.21
CA GLN A 407 8.08 11.07 -11.32
C GLN A 407 7.61 12.36 -10.60
N MET A 408 8.02 12.61 -9.37
CA MET A 408 7.74 13.86 -8.64
C MET A 408 8.25 15.09 -9.39
N VAL A 409 9.49 15.05 -9.90
CA VAL A 409 10.15 16.21 -10.52
C VAL A 409 9.66 16.47 -11.95
N GLU A 410 9.37 15.43 -12.72
CA GLU A 410 9.04 15.55 -14.14
C GLU A 410 7.53 15.51 -14.40
N LEU A 411 6.77 14.75 -13.60
CA LEU A 411 5.35 14.45 -13.84
C LEU A 411 4.39 15.11 -12.84
N THR A 412 4.89 15.60 -11.69
CA THR A 412 4.03 16.17 -10.64
C THR A 412 4.27 17.67 -10.43
N LEU A 413 5.48 18.04 -9.97
CA LEU A 413 5.81 19.41 -9.58
C LEU A 413 5.59 20.46 -10.68
N PRO A 414 5.94 20.21 -11.97
CA PRO A 414 5.75 21.22 -13.02
C PRO A 414 4.29 21.61 -13.26
N PHE A 415 3.35 20.77 -12.82
CA PHE A 415 1.92 20.93 -13.07
C PHE A 415 1.13 21.38 -11.84
N LEU A 416 1.79 21.57 -10.71
CA LEU A 416 1.21 22.14 -9.50
C LEU A 416 1.66 23.59 -9.31
N ALA A 417 0.77 24.45 -8.82
CA ALA A 417 1.17 25.78 -8.38
C ALA A 417 2.12 25.69 -7.18
N GLU A 418 2.95 26.72 -7.00
CA GLU A 418 4.00 26.78 -5.97
C GLU A 418 3.44 26.49 -4.57
N GLU A 419 2.27 27.05 -4.25
CA GLU A 419 1.61 26.84 -2.96
C GLU A 419 1.27 25.35 -2.73
N ARG A 420 0.67 24.69 -3.72
CA ARG A 420 0.27 23.27 -3.62
C ARG A 420 1.47 22.33 -3.63
N ALA A 421 2.52 22.67 -4.38
CA ALA A 421 3.77 21.94 -4.34
C ALA A 421 4.38 21.90 -2.92
N ALA A 422 4.19 22.96 -2.12
CA ALA A 422 4.64 23.06 -0.74
C ALA A 422 3.74 22.36 0.30
N TRP A 423 2.56 21.86 -0.10
CA TRP A 423 1.61 21.16 0.78
C TRP A 423 1.73 19.65 0.70
N GLN A 424 2.80 19.16 0.07
CA GLN A 424 2.91 17.74 -0.26
C GLN A 424 3.40 16.86 0.89
N TYR A 425 2.71 15.75 1.11
CA TYR A 425 2.99 14.75 2.15
C TYR A 425 3.29 15.41 3.51
N PRO A 426 2.34 16.14 4.12
CA PRO A 426 2.58 17.00 5.28
C PRO A 426 2.62 16.21 6.61
N PHE A 427 3.50 15.20 6.68
CA PHE A 427 3.59 14.28 7.81
C PHE A 427 3.91 15.00 9.12
N GLY A 428 4.84 15.96 9.07
CA GLY A 428 5.24 16.77 10.22
C GLY A 428 4.08 17.62 10.75
N ASP A 429 3.30 18.25 9.87
CA ASP A 429 2.14 19.04 10.26
C ASP A 429 0.99 18.19 10.82
N LEU A 430 0.72 17.03 10.22
CA LEU A 430 -0.25 16.05 10.75
C LEU A 430 0.17 15.54 12.14
N GLN A 431 1.47 15.26 12.35
CA GLN A 431 1.99 14.90 13.67
C GLN A 431 1.79 16.04 14.67
N ARG A 432 2.15 17.28 14.30
CA ARG A 432 2.05 18.47 15.17
C ARG A 432 0.60 18.82 15.51
N SER A 433 -0.36 18.54 14.63
CA SER A 433 -1.79 18.74 14.89
C SER A 433 -2.37 17.70 15.87
N GLY A 434 -1.64 16.61 16.13
CA GLY A 434 -2.04 15.50 16.98
C GLY A 434 -2.87 14.44 16.25
N ALA A 435 -2.88 14.43 14.91
CA ALA A 435 -3.51 13.36 14.14
C ALA A 435 -2.87 12.00 14.49
N VAL A 436 -3.69 10.94 14.44
CA VAL A 436 -3.15 9.58 14.53
C VAL A 436 -2.49 9.25 13.20
N LEU A 437 -1.23 8.79 13.26
CA LEU A 437 -0.50 8.35 12.08
C LEU A 437 -0.52 6.83 12.01
N ALA A 438 -0.91 6.31 10.85
CA ALA A 438 -0.68 4.93 10.42
C ALA A 438 0.16 4.98 9.13
N ALA A 439 0.68 3.84 8.68
CA ALA A 439 1.51 3.79 7.49
C ALA A 439 1.23 2.53 6.68
N GLY A 440 1.36 2.65 5.37
CA GLY A 440 1.25 1.52 4.45
C GLY A 440 2.14 1.69 3.25
N SER A 441 2.47 0.58 2.60
CA SER A 441 3.38 0.57 1.45
C SER A 441 2.68 0.80 0.12
N ASP A 442 1.39 0.52 0.06
CA ASP A 442 0.65 0.38 -1.19
C ASP A 442 1.27 -0.67 -2.13
N TRP A 443 1.94 -1.69 -1.60
CA TRP A 443 2.50 -2.76 -2.43
C TRP A 443 1.37 -3.50 -3.18
N SER A 444 1.47 -3.73 -4.49
CA SER A 444 2.68 -3.72 -5.33
C SER A 444 3.01 -2.45 -6.12
N VAL A 445 2.38 -1.30 -5.82
CA VAL A 445 2.75 -0.02 -6.45
C VAL A 445 4.18 0.37 -6.10
N SER A 446 4.54 0.23 -4.82
CA SER A 446 5.90 0.46 -4.34
C SER A 446 6.38 -0.70 -3.47
N THR A 447 7.66 -0.72 -3.08
CA THR A 447 8.20 -1.81 -2.27
C THR A 447 7.45 -1.94 -0.94
N PRO A 448 7.23 -3.17 -0.41
CA PRO A 448 6.61 -3.33 0.90
C PRO A 448 7.59 -3.13 2.06
N ASP A 449 8.83 -2.69 1.79
CA ASP A 449 9.87 -2.52 2.80
C ASP A 449 9.59 -1.30 3.71
N PRO A 450 9.20 -1.50 4.98
CA PRO A 450 8.89 -0.40 5.88
C PRO A 450 10.14 0.44 6.19
N LEU A 451 11.36 -0.12 6.13
CA LEU A 451 12.59 0.58 6.48
C LEU A 451 13.02 1.57 5.40
N ALA A 452 12.74 1.24 4.13
CA ALA A 452 12.86 2.19 3.03
C ALA A 452 11.89 3.37 3.21
N ALA A 453 10.62 3.08 3.51
CA ALA A 453 9.60 4.11 3.73
C ALA A 453 9.91 4.98 4.96
N ILE A 454 10.36 4.38 6.06
CA ILE A 454 10.78 5.08 7.29
C ILE A 454 11.99 5.99 7.02
N HIS A 455 12.95 5.53 6.21
CA HIS A 455 14.08 6.38 5.81
C HIS A 455 13.60 7.65 5.09
N VAL A 456 12.63 7.53 4.16
CA VAL A 456 12.07 8.70 3.47
C VAL A 456 11.32 9.60 4.44
N ALA A 457 10.54 9.06 5.39
CA ALA A 457 9.84 9.86 6.39
C ALA A 457 10.79 10.72 7.25
N VAL A 458 11.93 10.13 7.62
CA VAL A 458 12.94 10.76 8.50
C VAL A 458 13.82 11.75 7.75
N ASN A 459 14.21 11.42 6.52
CA ASN A 459 15.23 12.17 5.78
C ASN A 459 14.67 13.03 4.65
N ARG A 460 13.49 12.68 4.13
CA ARG A 460 12.84 13.26 2.94
C ARG A 460 13.71 13.21 1.69
N ILE A 461 14.42 12.11 1.55
CA ILE A 461 15.24 11.72 0.40
C ILE A 461 14.95 10.24 0.14
N SER A 462 14.94 9.82 -1.12
CA SER A 462 14.73 8.42 -1.52
C SER A 462 15.70 7.49 -0.81
N ALA A 463 15.21 6.35 -0.33
CA ALA A 463 16.07 5.39 0.35
C ALA A 463 17.10 4.78 -0.63
N PRO A 464 18.33 4.49 -0.18
CA PRO A 464 19.37 3.89 -1.03
C PRO A 464 18.97 2.54 -1.65
N SER A 465 17.98 1.86 -1.07
CA SER A 465 17.41 0.61 -1.56
C SER A 465 16.50 0.78 -2.78
N GLU A 466 15.99 1.99 -3.03
CA GLU A 466 14.96 2.22 -4.05
C GLU A 466 15.55 2.28 -5.46
N ARG A 467 14.85 1.63 -6.39
CA ARG A 467 15.13 1.73 -7.83
C ARG A 467 14.67 3.09 -8.35
N GLY A 468 15.33 3.61 -9.38
CA GLY A 468 14.94 4.91 -9.96
C GLY A 468 15.29 6.13 -9.10
N ALA A 469 15.79 5.95 -7.87
CA ALA A 469 16.43 7.00 -7.06
C ALA A 469 17.74 7.54 -7.68
N ALA A 470 18.01 7.24 -8.95
CA ALA A 470 19.16 7.69 -9.70
C ALA A 470 19.08 9.20 -9.94
N GLY A 471 19.69 9.97 -9.04
CA GLY A 471 19.81 11.41 -9.14
C GLY A 471 20.24 11.99 -7.80
N LYS A 472 21.03 13.06 -7.80
CA LYS A 472 21.28 13.84 -6.57
C LYS A 472 20.14 14.84 -6.44
N TYR A 473 19.01 14.40 -5.89
CA TYR A 473 17.91 15.30 -5.58
C TYR A 473 18.09 15.95 -4.21
N ASP A 474 17.58 17.17 -4.08
CA ASP A 474 17.54 17.88 -2.80
C ASP A 474 16.56 17.24 -1.82
N VAL A 475 16.61 17.66 -0.56
CA VAL A 475 15.66 17.23 0.47
C VAL A 475 14.27 17.77 0.15
N PHE A 476 13.27 16.89 0.10
CA PHE A 476 11.88 17.26 -0.21
C PHE A 476 11.12 17.77 1.02
N LEU A 477 10.87 19.08 1.12
CA LEU A 477 10.09 19.69 2.22
C LEU A 477 10.60 19.25 3.62
N PRO A 478 11.84 19.61 4.00
CA PRO A 478 12.50 19.13 5.23
C PRO A 478 11.71 19.37 6.52
N GLU A 479 10.87 20.39 6.58
CA GLU A 479 9.97 20.72 7.70
C GLU A 479 8.85 19.70 7.93
N GLN A 480 8.61 18.81 6.97
CA GLN A 480 7.66 17.70 7.05
C GLN A 480 8.29 16.39 7.52
N ARG A 481 9.57 16.39 7.90
CA ARG A 481 10.21 15.23 8.55
C ARG A 481 9.51 14.85 9.85
N ILE A 482 9.46 13.55 10.12
CA ILE A 482 9.06 12.99 11.41
C ILE A 482 10.22 12.18 12.00
N ASP A 483 10.29 12.06 13.32
CA ASP A 483 11.37 11.30 13.97
C ASP A 483 11.23 9.78 13.76
N LEU A 484 12.33 9.04 13.85
CA LEU A 484 12.39 7.59 13.65
C LEU A 484 11.40 6.82 14.54
N ALA A 485 11.25 7.21 15.81
CA ALA A 485 10.35 6.53 16.71
C ALA A 485 8.88 6.73 16.31
N THR A 486 8.53 7.93 15.82
CA THR A 486 7.21 8.24 15.28
C THR A 486 6.94 7.44 14.01
N ALA A 487 7.89 7.37 13.08
CA ALA A 487 7.75 6.58 11.85
C ALA A 487 7.59 5.07 12.13
N LEU A 488 8.42 4.49 13.03
CA LEU A 488 8.28 3.11 13.49
C LEU A 488 6.92 2.86 14.17
N THR A 489 6.45 3.81 14.98
CA THR A 489 5.13 3.71 15.65
C THR A 489 4.01 3.69 14.62
N ALA A 490 4.06 4.51 13.57
CA ALA A 490 3.05 4.52 12.51
C ALA A 490 2.96 3.16 11.79
N TYR A 491 4.09 2.53 11.48
CA TYR A 491 4.18 1.17 10.91
C TYR A 491 3.94 0.03 11.92
N THR A 492 3.65 0.30 13.19
CA THR A 492 3.42 -0.73 14.20
C THR A 492 2.13 -0.41 14.96
N ALA A 493 2.22 0.25 16.12
CA ALA A 493 1.09 0.53 16.99
C ALA A 493 0.01 1.42 16.32
N GLY A 494 0.41 2.35 15.45
CA GLY A 494 -0.49 3.23 14.70
C GLY A 494 -1.36 2.47 13.71
N SER A 495 -0.74 1.59 12.91
CA SER A 495 -1.45 0.71 11.98
C SER A 495 -2.28 -0.36 12.69
N ALA A 496 -1.79 -0.90 13.81
CA ALA A 496 -2.58 -1.79 14.68
C ALA A 496 -3.82 -1.09 15.26
N TRP A 497 -3.68 0.19 15.62
CA TRP A 497 -4.81 1.00 16.07
C TRP A 497 -5.80 1.25 14.93
N VAL A 498 -5.37 1.62 13.72
CA VAL A 498 -6.33 1.75 12.60
C VAL A 498 -7.06 0.43 12.36
N ASN A 499 -6.38 -0.71 12.46
CA ASN A 499 -6.98 -2.03 12.23
C ASN A 499 -7.80 -2.62 13.40
N GLY A 500 -7.89 -1.91 14.53
CA GLY A 500 -8.66 -2.39 15.70
C GLY A 500 -8.04 -3.59 16.40
N VAL A 501 -6.71 -3.72 16.37
CA VAL A 501 -5.96 -4.88 16.89
C VAL A 501 -4.85 -4.48 17.87
N GLU A 502 -4.79 -3.22 18.29
CA GLU A 502 -3.80 -2.69 19.23
C GLU A 502 -3.81 -3.38 20.61
N ALA A 503 -4.94 -3.99 20.99
CA ALA A 503 -5.05 -4.75 22.23
C ALA A 503 -4.27 -6.09 22.18
N VAL A 504 -3.99 -6.60 20.97
CA VAL A 504 -3.36 -7.91 20.77
C VAL A 504 -2.02 -7.84 20.05
N SER A 505 -1.72 -6.79 19.29
CA SER A 505 -0.49 -6.63 18.51
C SER A 505 -0.10 -5.15 18.35
N GLY A 506 0.98 -4.87 17.62
CA GLY A 506 1.47 -3.52 17.29
C GLY A 506 2.47 -2.92 18.29
N SER A 507 2.71 -3.56 19.43
CA SER A 507 3.74 -3.18 20.39
C SER A 507 4.23 -4.39 21.18
N ILE A 508 5.42 -4.28 21.77
CA ILE A 508 6.01 -5.31 22.63
C ILE A 508 5.59 -5.01 24.08
N GLU A 509 4.44 -5.53 24.47
CA GLU A 509 3.87 -5.39 25.81
C GLU A 509 3.40 -6.75 26.33
N VAL A 510 3.52 -6.97 27.65
CA VAL A 510 3.08 -8.23 28.28
C VAL A 510 1.59 -8.48 27.99
N GLY A 511 1.29 -9.71 27.55
CA GLY A 511 -0.06 -10.17 27.20
C GLY A 511 -0.42 -10.03 25.72
N LYS A 512 0.37 -9.32 24.91
CA LYS A 512 0.17 -9.23 23.45
C LYS A 512 0.80 -10.42 22.72
N GLU A 513 0.35 -10.68 21.49
CA GLU A 513 0.98 -11.66 20.60
C GLU A 513 2.44 -11.26 20.34
N ALA A 514 3.33 -12.24 20.32
CA ALA A 514 4.74 -12.05 19.98
C ALA A 514 4.93 -11.92 18.46
N ASP A 515 4.36 -10.86 17.91
CA ASP A 515 4.65 -10.39 16.55
C ASP A 515 5.91 -9.53 16.60
N LEU A 516 7.04 -10.06 16.12
CA LEU A 516 8.37 -9.51 16.38
C LEU A 516 9.24 -9.53 15.11
N VAL A 517 10.11 -8.53 14.97
CA VAL A 517 11.09 -8.45 13.88
C VAL A 517 12.48 -8.24 14.45
N VAL A 518 13.42 -9.09 14.04
CA VAL A 518 14.85 -8.90 14.29
C VAL A 518 15.44 -8.17 13.09
N LEU A 519 15.98 -6.98 13.34
CA LEU A 519 16.69 -6.18 12.35
C LEU A 519 18.18 -6.53 12.37
N ASP A 520 18.92 -6.31 11.28
CA ASP A 520 20.35 -6.62 11.23
C ASP A 520 21.25 -5.62 11.99
N ARG A 521 20.68 -4.49 12.42
CA ARG A 521 21.33 -3.38 13.13
C ARG A 521 20.30 -2.53 13.89
N ASP A 522 20.77 -1.66 14.78
CA ASP A 522 19.94 -0.68 15.49
C ASP A 522 19.87 0.66 14.74
N PRO A 523 18.77 0.98 14.01
CA PRO A 523 18.62 2.27 13.34
C PRO A 523 18.64 3.50 14.26
N PHE A 524 18.48 3.37 15.58
CA PHE A 524 18.66 4.50 16.52
C PHE A 524 20.13 4.82 16.80
N ALA A 525 21.04 3.91 16.47
CA ALA A 525 22.48 4.07 16.70
C ALA A 525 23.28 4.45 15.44
N LEU A 526 22.61 4.59 14.29
CA LEU A 526 23.23 4.88 12.99
C LEU A 526 23.11 6.35 12.59
N ASP A 527 23.82 6.75 11.54
CA ASP A 527 23.47 7.96 10.81
C ASP A 527 22.04 7.80 10.24
N PRO A 528 21.14 8.80 10.38
CA PRO A 528 19.79 8.73 9.81
C PRO A 528 19.75 8.36 8.32
N LEU A 529 20.78 8.72 7.55
CA LEU A 529 20.89 8.37 6.13
C LEU A 529 21.16 6.87 5.89
N GLU A 530 21.54 6.12 6.92
CA GLU A 530 21.77 4.67 6.84
C GLU A 530 20.53 3.85 7.22
N ILE A 531 19.44 4.48 7.68
CA ILE A 531 18.20 3.79 8.09
C ILE A 531 17.70 2.82 7.01
N GLY A 532 17.63 3.27 5.75
CA GLY A 532 17.13 2.48 4.61
C GLY A 532 18.06 1.34 4.17
N GLN A 533 19.22 1.17 4.81
CA GLN A 533 20.10 0.02 4.59
C GLN A 533 19.85 -1.11 5.59
N THR A 534 19.05 -0.87 6.63
CA THR A 534 18.64 -1.85 7.64
C THR A 534 17.83 -2.95 6.98
N ARG A 535 18.04 -4.20 7.40
CA ARG A 535 17.36 -5.36 6.82
C ARG A 535 16.69 -6.18 7.90
N VAL A 536 15.59 -6.83 7.53
CA VAL A 536 14.95 -7.85 8.36
C VAL A 536 15.76 -9.15 8.27
N LEU A 537 16.07 -9.72 9.44
CA LEU A 537 16.72 -11.03 9.56
C LEU A 537 15.73 -12.12 9.91
N GLU A 538 14.81 -11.85 10.84
CA GLU A 538 13.83 -12.81 11.28
C GLU A 538 12.49 -12.10 11.52
N THR A 539 11.40 -12.83 11.27
CA THR A 539 10.05 -12.36 11.54
C THR A 539 9.28 -13.45 12.24
N PHE A 540 8.61 -13.07 13.31
CA PHE A 540 7.80 -13.94 14.15
C PHE A 540 6.36 -13.45 14.15
N VAL A 541 5.41 -14.37 14.07
CA VAL A 541 3.98 -14.10 14.24
C VAL A 541 3.47 -14.98 15.37
N ALA A 542 2.91 -14.37 16.41
CA ALA A 542 2.53 -15.05 17.65
C ALA A 542 3.62 -16.02 18.16
N GLY A 543 4.88 -15.56 18.18
CA GLY A 543 6.04 -16.33 18.63
C GLY A 543 6.54 -17.42 17.67
N THR A 544 5.84 -17.67 16.56
CA THR A 544 6.27 -18.63 15.53
C THR A 544 7.09 -17.91 14.47
N ARG A 545 8.31 -18.41 14.20
CA ARG A 545 9.18 -17.88 13.14
C ARG A 545 8.58 -18.16 11.76
N VAL A 546 8.24 -17.12 11.02
CA VAL A 546 7.66 -17.18 9.66
C VAL A 546 8.65 -16.78 8.56
N HIS A 547 9.75 -16.13 8.92
CA HIS A 547 10.83 -15.77 8.00
C HIS A 547 12.21 -15.86 8.67
N THR A 548 13.20 -16.25 7.87
CA THR A 548 14.63 -16.16 8.19
C THR A 548 15.36 -15.74 6.92
N ALA A 549 16.10 -14.64 6.99
CA ALA A 549 16.98 -14.22 5.91
C ALA A 549 18.12 -15.24 5.75
N PRO A 550 18.55 -15.54 4.52
CA PRO A 550 19.71 -16.42 4.31
C PRO A 550 20.95 -15.82 4.98
N GLU A 551 21.74 -16.66 5.65
CA GLU A 551 23.02 -16.25 6.23
C GLU A 551 23.90 -15.61 5.14
N ARG A 552 24.47 -14.44 5.41
CA ARG A 552 25.49 -13.88 4.53
C ARG A 552 26.69 -14.82 4.56
N THR A 553 26.89 -15.59 3.50
CA THR A 553 28.23 -16.13 3.21
C THR A 553 29.16 -14.95 3.00
N THR A 554 29.95 -14.63 4.02
CA THR A 554 31.09 -13.73 3.88
C THR A 554 32.09 -14.40 2.95
N SER A 555 32.12 -13.97 1.69
CA SER A 555 33.23 -14.26 0.77
C SER A 555 34.38 -13.30 1.00
#